data_AF-Q2NRD4-F1
#
_entry.id   AF-Q2NRD4-F1
#
_cell.length_a   1.000
_cell.length_b   1.000
_cell.length_c   1.000
_cell.angle_alpha   90.00
_cell.angle_beta   90.00
_cell.angle_gamma   90.00
#
_symmetry.space_group_name_H-M   'P 1'
#
loop_
_entity.id
_entity.type
_entity.pdbx_description
1 polymer ?
#
loop_
_entity_poly.entity_id
_entity_poly.type
_entity_poly.pdbx_seq_one_letter_code
_entity_poly.pdbx_strand_id
1 'polypeptide(L)'
;MPFSQPKKLCNIYLTLGPNALSRTCQTYPRIETSIQSYRQHSLSSSCPEAVHLVLFDPDALKYEKKTSVKRTKITESAGSTRREDVTQERQIIQLFCRHLIIAHSPFIEDNLYALVQFMIFLQSLNYRVEENYPRVESLFTSLVKELTDGQIYQKRKAITTPARHHCKFSLLLVMLRFFTTTGRSRQYLLSSVGDTMQFFGLQDETLQAAMPENWQILDDEWRKLLNDSCLTAPHVLKNYFLYLFHHTTFGLKDLSHSLRTLYYYFIDFFYLKTLLSVQSVRAAPYRKKRFS
;
A
#
# COMPACT_ATOMS: atom_id res chain seq x y z
N MET A 1 22.39 -17.58 -0.39
CA MET A 1 21.67 -16.55 0.40
C MET A 1 22.13 -16.63 1.86
N PRO A 2 22.02 -15.56 2.68
CA PRO A 2 22.55 -15.55 4.05
C PRO A 2 21.92 -16.58 5.02
N PHE A 3 20.88 -17.31 4.60
CA PHE A 3 20.18 -18.36 5.35
C PHE A 3 20.24 -19.73 4.65
N SER A 4 21.34 -20.02 3.94
CA SER A 4 21.52 -21.24 3.13
C SER A 4 21.78 -22.53 3.93
N GLN A 5 21.62 -22.51 5.26
CA GLN A 5 21.78 -23.66 6.14
C GLN A 5 20.43 -24.38 6.35
N PRO A 6 20.40 -25.70 6.62
CA PRO A 6 19.16 -26.46 6.85
C PRO A 6 18.26 -25.85 7.93
N LYS A 7 18.88 -25.23 8.94
CA LYS A 7 18.20 -24.56 10.06
C LYS A 7 17.72 -23.13 9.75
N LYS A 8 17.91 -22.63 8.52
CA LYS A 8 17.58 -21.25 8.07
C LYS A 8 18.20 -20.14 8.95
N LEU A 9 19.35 -20.42 9.56
CA LEU A 9 20.11 -19.45 10.37
C LEU A 9 21.36 -18.98 9.62
N CYS A 10 21.78 -17.74 9.88
CA CYS A 10 23.02 -17.21 9.32
C CYS A 10 24.24 -17.73 10.10
N ASN A 11 25.39 -17.80 9.42
CA ASN A 11 26.58 -18.42 9.99
C ASN A 11 27.07 -17.71 11.27
N ILE A 12 26.98 -16.38 11.31
CA ILE A 12 27.34 -15.56 12.49
C ILE A 12 26.53 -15.96 13.71
N TYR A 13 25.21 -16.18 13.54
CA TYR A 13 24.34 -16.59 14.64
C TYR A 13 24.69 -18.00 15.14
N LEU A 14 25.01 -18.92 14.22
CA LEU A 14 25.33 -20.31 14.55
C LEU A 14 26.67 -20.44 15.30
N THR A 15 27.68 -19.65 14.91
CA THR A 15 29.03 -19.78 15.46
C THR A 15 29.28 -18.90 16.67
N LEU A 16 28.72 -17.69 16.70
CA LEU A 16 29.01 -16.67 17.71
C LEU A 16 27.79 -16.28 18.56
N GLY A 17 26.62 -16.85 18.27
CA GLY A 17 25.38 -16.61 19.01
C GLY A 17 24.70 -15.28 18.70
N PRO A 18 23.56 -14.99 19.38
CA PRO A 18 22.71 -13.83 19.09
C PRO A 18 23.40 -12.49 19.34
N ASN A 19 24.31 -12.41 20.32
CA ASN A 19 24.96 -11.17 20.72
C ASN A 19 25.99 -10.67 19.68
N ALA A 20 26.44 -11.55 18.77
CA ALA A 20 27.38 -11.21 17.71
C ALA A 20 26.71 -10.64 16.45
N LEU A 21 25.37 -10.64 16.40
CA LEU A 21 24.64 -10.03 15.29
C LEU A 21 24.80 -8.51 15.29
N SER A 22 24.87 -7.89 14.12
CA SER A 22 24.78 -6.44 14.01
C SER A 22 23.41 -5.95 14.49
N ARG A 23 23.32 -4.68 14.91
CA ARG A 23 22.05 -4.07 15.33
C ARG A 23 20.93 -4.31 14.33
N THR A 24 21.20 -4.16 13.03
CA THR A 24 20.23 -4.41 11.95
C THR A 24 19.69 -5.84 12.00
N CYS A 25 20.56 -6.84 12.12
CA CYS A 25 20.14 -8.25 12.17
C CYS A 25 19.41 -8.60 13.47
N GLN A 26 19.74 -7.94 14.58
CA GLN A 26 19.05 -8.16 15.86
C GLN A 26 17.65 -7.54 15.88
N THR A 27 17.46 -6.38 15.25
CA THR A 27 16.19 -5.65 15.29
C THR A 27 15.26 -6.01 14.14
N TYR A 28 15.78 -6.44 12.99
CA TYR A 28 14.95 -6.84 11.85
C TYR A 28 14.03 -8.01 12.23
N PRO A 29 12.74 -8.00 11.84
CA PRO A 29 12.08 -7.05 10.94
C PRO A 29 11.46 -5.81 11.63
N ARG A 30 11.69 -5.59 12.94
CA ARG A 30 11.08 -4.51 13.72
C ARG A 30 11.70 -3.15 13.36
N ILE A 31 10.83 -2.17 13.14
CA ILE A 31 11.17 -0.78 12.82
C ILE A 31 10.47 0.13 13.83
N GLU A 32 11.23 0.97 14.52
CA GLU A 32 10.71 2.06 15.36
C GLU A 32 10.87 3.37 14.58
N THR A 33 9.77 4.08 14.39
CA THR A 33 9.75 5.44 13.84
C THR A 33 9.29 6.39 14.94
N SER A 34 10.11 7.37 15.28
CA SER A 34 9.76 8.42 16.24
C SER A 34 9.38 9.71 15.51
N ILE A 35 8.22 10.26 15.86
CA ILE A 35 7.73 11.59 15.47
C ILE A 35 7.48 12.37 16.75
N GLN A 36 8.51 13.09 17.22
CA GLN A 36 8.55 13.72 18.56
C GLN A 36 8.03 12.81 19.68
N SER A 37 6.86 13.12 20.24
CA SER A 37 6.17 12.42 21.32
C SER A 37 5.48 11.13 20.85
N TYR A 38 5.25 10.96 19.55
CA TYR A 38 4.65 9.76 18.97
C TYR A 38 5.72 8.76 18.57
N ARG A 39 5.65 7.55 19.13
CA ARG A 39 6.49 6.42 18.71
C ARG A 39 5.63 5.38 18.03
N GLN A 40 6.06 4.96 16.87
CA GLN A 40 5.37 3.96 16.08
C GLN A 40 6.27 2.76 15.85
N HIS A 41 5.75 1.58 16.16
CA HIS A 41 6.38 0.32 15.82
C HIS A 41 5.69 -0.27 14.59
N SER A 42 6.50 -0.76 13.65
CA SER A 42 6.04 -1.48 12.46
C SER A 42 7.00 -2.63 12.15
N LEU A 43 6.61 -3.50 11.22
CA LEU A 43 7.45 -4.58 10.73
C LEU A 43 7.79 -4.32 9.26
N SER A 44 9.00 -4.63 8.83
CA SER A 44 9.40 -4.51 7.43
C SER A 44 8.68 -5.54 6.56
N SER A 45 8.01 -5.08 5.50
CA SER A 45 7.38 -5.93 4.47
C SER A 45 8.38 -6.72 3.62
N SER A 46 9.69 -6.47 3.75
CA SER A 46 10.73 -7.32 3.16
C SER A 46 10.79 -8.71 3.81
N CYS A 47 10.18 -8.89 4.98
CA CYS A 47 10.11 -10.18 5.68
C CYS A 47 8.80 -10.89 5.32
N PRO A 48 8.83 -12.06 4.66
CA PRO A 48 7.61 -12.80 4.31
C PRO A 48 6.74 -13.13 5.52
N GLU A 49 7.34 -13.44 6.67
CA GLU A 49 6.61 -13.72 7.91
C GLU A 49 5.90 -12.47 8.44
N ALA A 50 6.54 -11.30 8.35
CA ALA A 50 5.89 -10.05 8.73
C ALA A 50 4.73 -9.72 7.80
N VAL A 51 4.90 -9.93 6.49
CA VAL A 51 3.81 -9.78 5.51
C VAL A 51 2.67 -10.74 5.84
N HIS A 52 2.98 -11.98 6.20
CA HIS A 52 1.97 -12.97 6.55
C HIS A 52 1.13 -12.54 7.76
N LEU A 53 1.79 -12.13 8.83
CA LEU A 53 1.14 -11.65 10.05
C LEU A 53 0.33 -10.36 9.84
N VAL A 54 0.79 -9.47 8.96
CA VAL A 54 0.13 -8.18 8.74
C VAL A 54 -1.02 -8.28 7.75
N LEU A 55 -0.87 -9.03 6.65
CA LEU A 55 -1.86 -9.06 5.57
C LEU A 55 -2.95 -10.10 5.79
N PHE A 56 -2.63 -11.28 6.33
CA PHE A 56 -3.58 -12.40 6.35
C PHE A 56 -4.30 -12.58 7.69
N ASP A 57 -3.92 -11.86 8.75
CA ASP A 57 -4.67 -11.82 10.00
C ASP A 57 -5.79 -10.75 9.93
N PRO A 58 -7.07 -11.12 10.06
CA PRO A 58 -8.19 -10.17 10.04
C PRO A 58 -8.15 -9.14 11.17
N ASP A 59 -7.43 -9.45 12.25
CA ASP A 59 -7.30 -8.60 13.43
C ASP A 59 -6.00 -7.78 13.45
N ALA A 60 -5.16 -7.92 12.43
CA ALA A 60 -3.96 -7.12 12.28
C ALA A 60 -4.29 -5.62 12.15
N LEU A 61 -3.36 -4.78 12.60
CA LEU A 61 -3.42 -3.31 12.47
C LEU A 61 -4.66 -2.66 13.12
N LYS A 62 -5.33 -3.35 14.04
CA LYS A 62 -6.23 -2.72 15.02
C LYS A 62 -5.45 -1.66 15.81
N TYR A 63 -6.05 -0.49 15.99
CA TYR A 63 -5.39 0.63 16.65
C TYR A 63 -5.30 0.39 18.16
N GLU A 64 -4.08 0.23 18.68
CA GLU A 64 -3.81 0.15 20.12
C GLU A 64 -2.87 1.30 20.52
N LYS A 65 -3.36 2.23 21.34
CA LYS A 65 -2.55 3.33 21.89
C LYS A 65 -2.10 2.97 23.30
N LYS A 66 -0.80 2.88 23.52
CA LYS A 66 -0.19 2.69 24.84
C LYS A 66 0.57 3.94 25.24
N THR A 67 0.20 4.56 26.36
CA THR A 67 0.94 5.67 26.94
C THR A 67 2.02 5.12 27.86
N SER A 68 3.28 5.48 27.64
CA SER A 68 4.39 5.09 28.51
C SER A 68 5.19 6.32 28.93
N VAL A 69 5.44 6.47 30.23
CA VAL A 69 6.34 7.52 30.76
C VAL A 69 7.78 7.01 30.68
N LYS A 70 8.62 7.65 29.87
CA LYS A 70 10.07 7.37 29.85
C LYS A 70 10.79 8.49 30.60
N ARG A 71 11.64 8.12 31.57
CA ARG A 71 12.57 9.05 32.21
C ARG A 71 13.68 9.38 31.22
N THR A 72 13.65 10.57 30.63
CA THR A 72 14.74 11.14 29.83
C THR A 72 15.73 11.84 30.77
N LYS A 73 17.04 11.68 30.53
CA LYS A 73 18.07 12.40 31.29
C LYS A 73 18.06 13.88 30.88
N ILE A 74 18.10 14.77 31.87
CA ILE A 74 18.03 16.23 31.72
C ILE A 74 19.18 16.78 30.83
N THR A 75 20.26 16.03 30.64
CA THR A 75 21.44 16.39 29.85
C THR A 75 21.29 16.23 28.34
N GLU A 76 20.26 15.54 27.85
CA GLU A 76 19.91 15.57 26.42
C GLU A 76 19.04 16.82 26.18
N SER A 77 19.66 17.99 26.27
CA SER A 77 19.09 19.22 25.72
C SER A 77 18.98 19.04 24.21
N ALA A 78 17.89 18.38 23.78
CA ALA A 78 17.43 18.38 22.43
C ALA A 78 17.36 19.85 22.00
N GLY A 79 18.25 20.24 21.08
CA GLY A 79 18.29 21.58 20.51
C GLY A 79 16.87 21.99 20.13
N SER A 80 16.46 23.12 20.69
CA SER A 80 15.14 23.75 20.63
C SER A 80 14.74 24.21 19.21
N THR A 81 14.82 23.32 18.23
CA THR A 81 14.03 23.50 17.02
C THR A 81 12.61 23.09 17.38
N ARG A 82 11.74 24.11 17.59
CA ARG A 82 10.27 23.97 17.55
C ARG A 82 9.89 23.21 16.28
N ARG A 83 9.84 21.89 16.35
CA ARG A 83 9.21 21.05 15.34
C ARG A 83 7.85 20.71 15.93
N GLU A 84 6.77 21.04 15.22
CA GLU A 84 5.37 20.92 15.66
C GLU A 84 5.01 19.48 16.06
N ASP A 85 4.55 19.29 17.28
CA ASP A 85 4.01 18.01 17.76
C ASP A 85 2.89 17.48 16.85
N VAL A 86 2.68 16.16 16.84
CA VAL A 86 1.53 15.55 16.15
C VAL A 86 0.24 16.08 16.77
N THR A 87 -0.45 16.94 16.03
CA THR A 87 -1.68 17.60 16.51
C THR A 87 -2.86 16.63 16.57
N GLN A 88 -3.91 17.00 17.32
CA GLN A 88 -5.12 16.18 17.44
C GLN A 88 -5.86 16.08 16.10
N GLU A 89 -5.86 17.14 15.30
CA GLU A 89 -6.47 17.17 13.97
C GLU A 89 -5.81 16.14 13.04
N ARG A 90 -4.49 16.02 13.07
CA ARG A 90 -3.76 15.00 12.29
C ARG A 90 -4.17 13.58 12.69
N GLN A 91 -4.36 13.34 13.99
CA GLN A 91 -4.81 12.04 14.50
C GLN A 91 -6.25 11.73 14.07
N ILE A 92 -7.14 12.72 14.13
CA ILE A 92 -8.54 12.60 13.67
C ILE A 92 -8.60 12.33 12.16
N ILE A 93 -7.82 13.06 11.35
CA ILE A 93 -7.73 12.81 9.90
C ILE A 93 -7.26 11.38 9.63
N GLN A 94 -6.19 10.94 10.32
CA GLN A 94 -5.69 9.58 10.16
C GLN A 94 -6.74 8.54 10.56
N LEU A 95 -7.51 8.79 11.63
CA LEU A 95 -8.61 7.94 12.07
C LEU A 95 -9.68 7.82 10.98
N PHE A 96 -10.18 8.93 10.44
CA PHE A 96 -11.18 8.92 9.36
C PHE A 96 -10.67 8.17 8.13
N CYS A 97 -9.44 8.45 7.68
CA CYS A 97 -8.85 7.77 6.54
C CYS A 97 -8.75 6.25 6.74
N ARG A 98 -8.35 5.79 7.93
CA ARG A 98 -8.32 4.36 8.26
C ARG A 98 -9.71 3.75 8.25
N HIS A 99 -10.71 4.46 8.77
CA HIS A 99 -12.10 4.01 8.74
C HIS A 99 -12.65 3.87 7.32
N LEU A 100 -12.31 4.81 6.43
CA LEU A 100 -12.67 4.70 5.01
C LEU A 100 -12.02 3.49 4.34
N ILE A 101 -10.78 3.12 4.70
CA ILE A 101 -10.10 1.93 4.17
C ILE A 101 -10.81 0.64 4.62
N ILE A 102 -11.21 0.54 5.89
CA ILE A 102 -11.84 -0.68 6.42
C ILE A 102 -13.33 -0.81 6.09
N ALA A 103 -14.00 0.29 5.74
CA ALA A 103 -15.43 0.32 5.42
C ALA A 103 -15.82 -0.76 4.40
N HIS A 104 -17.01 -1.32 4.56
CA HIS A 104 -17.51 -2.36 3.64
C HIS A 104 -17.67 -1.79 2.23
N SER A 105 -17.21 -2.55 1.24
CA SER A 105 -17.28 -2.20 -0.18
C SER A 105 -17.09 -3.47 -1.03
N PRO A 106 -17.54 -3.47 -2.29
CA PRO A 106 -17.28 -4.57 -3.22
C PRO A 106 -15.79 -4.71 -3.58
N PHE A 107 -15.09 -3.60 -3.80
CA PHE A 107 -13.68 -3.59 -4.18
C PHE A 107 -12.90 -2.55 -3.39
N ILE A 108 -11.64 -2.83 -3.07
CA ILE A 108 -10.77 -1.89 -2.33
C ILE A 108 -10.66 -0.54 -3.05
N GLU A 109 -10.69 -0.54 -4.39
CA GLU A 109 -10.62 0.68 -5.17
C GLU A 109 -11.82 1.64 -4.94
N ASP A 110 -12.95 1.13 -4.43
CA ASP A 110 -14.07 1.98 -3.97
C ASP A 110 -13.65 2.77 -2.73
N ASN A 111 -13.03 2.12 -1.73
CA ASN A 111 -12.51 2.78 -0.54
C ASN A 111 -11.44 3.81 -0.89
N LEU A 112 -10.53 3.48 -1.82
CA LEU A 112 -9.48 4.40 -2.25
C LEU A 112 -10.08 5.64 -2.93
N TYR A 113 -11.14 5.48 -3.71
CA TYR A 113 -11.83 6.60 -4.34
C TYR A 113 -12.52 7.50 -3.31
N ALA A 114 -13.24 6.93 -2.34
CA ALA A 114 -13.83 7.69 -1.24
C ALA A 114 -12.76 8.41 -0.40
N LEU A 115 -11.62 7.76 -0.15
CA LEU A 115 -10.48 8.33 0.55
C LEU A 115 -9.89 9.54 -0.20
N VAL A 116 -9.78 9.48 -1.53
CA VAL A 116 -9.35 10.64 -2.35
C VAL A 116 -10.35 11.77 -2.25
N GLN A 117 -11.64 11.49 -2.38
CA GLN A 117 -12.68 12.52 -2.26
C GLN A 117 -12.61 13.21 -0.90
N PHE A 118 -12.44 12.43 0.17
CA PHE A 118 -12.24 12.95 1.52
C PHE A 118 -10.99 13.82 1.63
N MET A 119 -9.84 13.36 1.12
CA MET A 119 -8.58 14.12 1.16
C MET A 119 -8.63 15.41 0.33
N ILE A 120 -9.27 15.40 -0.84
CA ILE A 120 -9.48 16.60 -1.67
C ILE A 120 -10.36 17.61 -0.92
N PHE A 121 -11.43 17.13 -0.26
CA PHE A 121 -12.27 17.99 0.56
C PHE A 121 -11.49 18.61 1.73
N LEU A 122 -10.71 17.82 2.46
CA LEU A 122 -9.85 18.35 3.53
C LEU A 122 -8.85 19.37 3.03
N GLN A 123 -8.25 19.14 1.85
CA GLN A 123 -7.35 20.10 1.23
C GLN A 123 -8.06 21.42 0.90
N SER A 124 -9.31 21.38 0.44
CA SER A 124 -10.11 22.59 0.20
C SER A 124 -10.36 23.43 1.46
N LEU A 125 -10.29 22.80 2.64
CA LEU A 125 -10.41 23.43 3.95
C LEU A 125 -9.05 23.78 4.58
N ASN A 126 -7.94 23.64 3.85
CA ASN A 126 -6.58 23.74 4.38
C ASN A 126 -6.34 22.84 5.60
N TYR A 127 -6.99 21.67 5.64
CA TYR A 127 -6.93 20.70 6.73
C TYR A 127 -7.39 21.22 8.11
N ARG A 128 -8.14 22.33 8.16
CA ARG A 128 -8.69 22.88 9.41
C ARG A 128 -9.94 22.12 9.86
N VAL A 129 -9.71 20.94 10.46
CA VAL A 129 -10.79 20.03 10.85
C VAL A 129 -11.59 20.55 12.03
N GLU A 130 -10.96 21.11 13.06
CA GLU A 130 -11.67 21.59 14.26
C GLU A 130 -12.70 22.67 13.92
N GLU A 131 -12.31 23.67 13.14
CA GLU A 131 -13.19 24.76 12.68
C GLU A 131 -14.35 24.27 11.79
N ASN A 132 -14.19 23.13 11.12
CA ASN A 132 -15.11 22.61 10.11
C ASN A 132 -15.68 21.23 10.47
N TYR A 133 -15.59 20.81 11.72
CA TYR A 133 -15.87 19.43 12.13
C TYR A 133 -17.23 18.92 11.66
N PRO A 134 -18.36 19.67 11.79
CA PRO A 134 -19.66 19.19 11.34
C PRO A 134 -19.70 18.86 9.84
N ARG A 135 -18.97 19.64 9.01
CA ARG A 135 -18.90 19.42 7.56
C ARG A 135 -18.02 18.21 7.23
N VAL A 136 -16.91 18.04 7.93
CA VAL A 136 -15.99 16.91 7.78
C VAL A 136 -16.69 15.60 8.18
N GLU A 137 -17.37 15.59 9.32
CA GLU A 137 -18.13 14.44 9.81
C GLU A 137 -19.29 14.07 8.88
N SER A 138 -20.04 15.07 8.42
CA SER A 138 -21.13 14.86 7.46
C SER A 138 -20.64 14.24 6.16
N LEU A 139 -19.54 14.74 5.57
CA LEU A 139 -18.95 14.15 4.38
C LEU A 139 -18.46 12.72 4.66
N PHE A 140 -17.72 12.51 5.75
CA PHE A 140 -17.21 11.19 6.11
C PHE A 140 -18.35 10.17 6.23
N THR A 141 -19.42 10.52 6.94
CA THR A 141 -20.60 9.66 7.13
C THR A 141 -21.29 9.38 5.81
N SER A 142 -21.43 10.39 4.94
CA SER A 142 -21.96 10.22 3.59
C SER A 142 -21.13 9.24 2.77
N LEU A 143 -19.79 9.38 2.78
CA LEU A 143 -18.90 8.49 2.05
C LEU A 143 -18.97 7.05 2.55
N VAL A 144 -19.03 6.84 3.86
CA VAL A 144 -19.20 5.49 4.45
C VAL A 144 -20.52 4.87 4.02
N LYS A 145 -21.61 5.64 4.02
CA LYS A 145 -22.91 5.18 3.53
C LYS A 145 -22.87 4.85 2.03
N GLU A 146 -22.32 5.72 1.21
CA GLU A 146 -22.20 5.50 -0.24
C GLU A 146 -21.32 4.29 -0.60
N LEU A 147 -20.29 3.99 0.21
CA LEU A 147 -19.49 2.78 0.08
C LEU A 147 -20.32 1.53 0.37
N THR A 148 -21.04 1.55 1.49
CA THR A 148 -21.86 0.42 1.96
C THR A 148 -23.02 0.13 1.00
N ASP A 149 -23.67 1.17 0.50
CA ASP A 149 -24.77 1.07 -0.47
C ASP A 149 -24.28 0.76 -1.91
N GLY A 150 -22.98 0.68 -2.15
CA GLY A 150 -22.39 0.41 -3.47
C GLY A 150 -22.51 1.58 -4.46
N GLN A 151 -22.89 2.77 -4.02
CA GLN A 151 -23.02 3.96 -4.87
C GLN A 151 -21.65 4.39 -5.42
N ILE A 152 -20.59 4.30 -4.62
CA ILE A 152 -19.22 4.59 -5.08
C ILE A 152 -18.83 3.67 -6.23
N TYR A 153 -19.16 2.39 -6.15
CA TYR A 153 -18.89 1.44 -7.23
C TYR A 153 -19.58 1.85 -8.53
N GLN A 154 -20.85 2.25 -8.47
CA GLN A 154 -21.58 2.74 -9.65
C GLN A 154 -20.96 4.02 -10.22
N LYS A 155 -20.61 4.98 -9.35
CA LYS A 155 -19.91 6.22 -9.75
C LYS A 155 -18.61 5.90 -10.48
N ARG A 156 -17.78 4.97 -9.96
CA ARG A 156 -16.54 4.56 -10.63
C ARG A 156 -16.78 3.82 -11.94
N LYS A 157 -17.78 2.93 -11.99
CA LYS A 157 -18.12 2.17 -13.19
C LYS A 157 -18.61 3.08 -14.33
N ALA A 158 -19.31 4.16 -14.00
CA ALA A 158 -19.79 5.16 -14.96
C ALA A 158 -18.66 6.00 -15.60
N ILE A 159 -17.45 5.99 -15.03
CA ILE A 159 -16.28 6.66 -15.62
C ILE A 159 -15.71 5.80 -16.76
N THR A 160 -16.36 5.88 -17.93
CA THR A 160 -15.92 5.22 -19.16
C THR A 160 -15.39 6.25 -20.14
N THR A 161 -14.10 6.57 -20.04
CA THR A 161 -13.44 7.45 -21.02
C THR A 161 -12.40 6.64 -21.79
N PRO A 162 -12.37 6.70 -23.14
CA PRO A 162 -11.32 6.06 -23.94
C PRO A 162 -9.90 6.46 -23.51
N ALA A 163 -9.73 7.69 -23.03
CA ALA A 163 -8.49 8.20 -22.44
C ALA A 163 -7.99 7.38 -21.24
N ARG A 164 -8.85 6.63 -20.55
CA ARG A 164 -8.47 5.80 -19.39
C ARG A 164 -7.40 4.77 -19.74
N HIS A 165 -7.53 4.09 -20.88
CA HIS A 165 -6.57 3.07 -21.30
C HIS A 165 -5.23 3.70 -21.68
N HIS A 166 -5.28 4.85 -22.37
CA HIS A 166 -4.07 5.63 -22.66
C HIS A 166 -3.38 6.10 -21.38
N CYS A 167 -4.11 6.62 -20.39
CA CYS A 167 -3.52 7.01 -19.11
C CYS A 167 -2.93 5.83 -18.35
N LYS A 168 -3.62 4.68 -18.26
CA LYS A 168 -3.10 3.45 -17.64
C LYS A 168 -1.79 3.01 -18.31
N PHE A 169 -1.75 3.05 -19.65
CA PHE A 169 -0.59 2.65 -20.43
C PHE A 169 0.58 3.64 -20.31
N SER A 170 0.32 4.94 -20.40
CA SER A 170 1.34 5.98 -20.17
C SER A 170 1.92 5.89 -18.77
N LEU A 171 1.07 5.66 -17.76
CA LEU A 171 1.52 5.40 -16.40
C LEU A 171 2.45 4.18 -16.43
N LEU A 172 1.96 3.04 -16.95
CA LEU A 172 2.71 1.79 -17.05
C LEU A 172 4.14 1.98 -17.60
N LEU A 173 4.28 2.68 -18.73
CA LEU A 173 5.57 2.98 -19.35
C LEU A 173 6.51 3.77 -18.44
N VAL A 174 5.99 4.77 -17.71
CA VAL A 174 6.80 5.59 -16.80
C VAL A 174 7.46 4.73 -15.73
N MET A 175 6.75 3.77 -15.12
CA MET A 175 7.42 2.93 -14.12
C MET A 175 8.16 1.73 -14.67
N LEU A 176 7.80 1.18 -15.83
CA LEU A 176 8.68 0.22 -16.50
C LEU A 176 10.06 0.85 -16.74
N ARG A 177 10.10 2.12 -17.16
CA ARG A 177 11.35 2.90 -17.27
C ARG A 177 12.03 3.09 -15.90
N PHE A 178 11.28 3.38 -14.85
CA PHE A 178 11.84 3.51 -13.50
C PHE A 178 12.49 2.21 -12.99
N PHE A 179 11.82 1.06 -13.16
CA PHE A 179 12.33 -0.24 -12.69
C PHE A 179 13.53 -0.76 -13.50
N THR A 180 13.61 -0.41 -14.78
CA THR A 180 14.74 -0.80 -15.63
C THR A 180 15.99 0.05 -15.38
N THR A 181 15.81 1.28 -14.87
CA THR A 181 16.91 2.22 -14.61
C THR A 181 17.42 2.21 -13.16
N THR A 182 16.67 1.66 -12.21
CA THR A 182 17.05 1.61 -10.79
C THR A 182 17.72 0.28 -10.40
N GLY A 183 18.94 0.34 -9.84
CA GLY A 183 19.80 -0.84 -9.67
C GLY A 183 19.35 -1.88 -8.64
N ARG A 184 18.61 -1.50 -7.58
CA ARG A 184 18.24 -2.42 -6.47
C ARG A 184 17.01 -3.28 -6.76
N SER A 185 16.06 -2.76 -7.52
CA SER A 185 14.78 -3.40 -7.87
C SER A 185 14.90 -4.30 -9.11
N ARG A 186 15.87 -4.01 -9.98
CA ARG A 186 16.11 -4.73 -11.24
C ARG A 186 16.19 -6.24 -11.06
N GLN A 187 16.88 -6.75 -10.05
CA GLN A 187 17.06 -8.21 -9.93
C GLN A 187 15.75 -8.99 -9.66
N TYR A 188 14.80 -8.39 -8.95
CA TYR A 188 13.57 -9.08 -8.53
C TYR A 188 12.37 -8.78 -9.44
N LEU A 189 12.33 -7.57 -10.01
CA LEU A 189 11.20 -7.14 -10.83
C LEU A 189 11.44 -7.31 -12.34
N LEU A 190 12.68 -7.47 -12.81
CA LEU A 190 12.98 -7.47 -14.25
C LEU A 190 12.27 -8.60 -15.02
N SER A 191 12.11 -9.79 -14.44
CA SER A 191 11.34 -10.86 -15.08
C SER A 191 9.87 -10.46 -15.25
N SER A 192 9.24 -9.97 -14.18
CA SER A 192 7.83 -9.55 -14.18
C SER A 192 7.59 -8.35 -15.09
N VAL A 193 8.53 -7.42 -15.12
CA VAL A 193 8.56 -6.25 -16.01
C VAL A 193 8.67 -6.72 -17.46
N GLY A 194 9.62 -7.61 -17.78
CA GLY A 194 9.79 -8.18 -19.12
C GLY A 194 8.56 -8.93 -19.61
N ASP A 195 7.94 -9.72 -18.73
CA ASP A 195 6.69 -10.44 -19.01
C ASP A 195 5.54 -9.47 -19.35
N THR A 196 5.48 -8.33 -18.65
CA THR A 196 4.49 -7.28 -18.91
C THR A 196 4.76 -6.56 -20.23
N MET A 197 6.02 -6.26 -20.53
CA MET A 197 6.40 -5.67 -21.82
C MET A 197 6.05 -6.57 -23.00
N GLN A 198 6.27 -7.88 -22.84
CA GLN A 198 5.90 -8.90 -23.83
C GLN A 198 4.38 -9.01 -23.98
N PHE A 199 3.62 -9.02 -22.88
CA PHE A 199 2.16 -9.08 -22.92
C PHE A 199 1.54 -7.93 -23.71
N PHE A 200 2.03 -6.71 -23.51
CA PHE A 200 1.53 -5.53 -24.23
C PHE A 200 2.12 -5.37 -25.65
N GLY A 201 3.03 -6.25 -26.08
CA GLY A 201 3.66 -6.15 -27.40
C GLY A 201 4.45 -4.85 -27.59
N LEU A 202 5.13 -4.35 -26.54
CA LEU A 202 5.88 -3.07 -26.57
C LEU A 202 7.04 -3.03 -27.58
N GLN A 203 7.25 -4.09 -28.36
CA GLN A 203 8.22 -4.18 -29.43
C GLN A 203 7.62 -3.90 -30.82
N ASP A 204 6.29 -3.86 -30.96
CA ASP A 204 5.58 -3.70 -32.23
C ASP A 204 4.93 -2.30 -32.38
N GLU A 205 4.84 -1.79 -33.60
CA GLU A 205 4.28 -0.46 -33.91
C GLU A 205 2.73 -0.40 -33.79
N THR A 206 2.04 -1.53 -33.70
CA THR A 206 0.57 -1.66 -33.68
C THR A 206 -0.07 -1.54 -32.27
N LEU A 207 0.67 -0.97 -31.32
CA LEU A 207 0.37 -0.90 -29.88
C LEU A 207 -1.01 -0.36 -29.48
N GLN A 208 -1.65 0.49 -30.30
CA GLN A 208 -2.88 1.18 -29.90
C GLN A 208 -4.16 0.38 -30.15
N ALA A 209 -4.18 -0.55 -31.12
CA ALA A 209 -5.43 -1.21 -31.54
C ALA A 209 -5.90 -2.29 -30.54
N ALA A 210 -4.97 -3.10 -30.00
CA ALA A 210 -5.29 -4.19 -29.06
C ALA A 210 -5.41 -3.74 -27.59
N MET A 211 -5.17 -2.46 -27.30
CA MET A 211 -5.04 -1.97 -25.93
C MET A 211 -6.31 -2.16 -25.07
N PRO A 212 -7.54 -1.91 -25.56
CA PRO A 212 -8.75 -2.15 -24.77
C PRO A 212 -8.94 -3.63 -24.39
N GLU A 213 -8.68 -4.54 -25.32
CA GLU A 213 -8.81 -5.99 -25.10
C GLU A 213 -7.80 -6.50 -24.09
N ASN A 214 -6.54 -6.05 -24.19
CA ASN A 214 -5.49 -6.38 -23.23
C ASN A 214 -5.85 -5.94 -21.81
N TRP A 215 -6.40 -4.74 -21.64
CA TRP A 215 -6.86 -4.27 -20.33
C TRP A 215 -8.04 -5.07 -19.80
N GLN A 216 -8.95 -5.51 -20.66
CA GLN A 216 -10.07 -6.36 -20.28
C GLN A 216 -9.59 -7.72 -19.78
N ILE A 217 -8.65 -8.36 -20.49
CA ILE A 217 -8.02 -9.62 -20.07
C ILE A 217 -7.40 -9.49 -18.67
N LEU A 218 -6.66 -8.41 -18.42
CA LEU A 218 -6.03 -8.19 -17.11
C LEU A 218 -7.06 -7.91 -16.01
N ASP A 219 -8.13 -7.17 -16.31
CA ASP A 219 -9.20 -6.93 -15.33
C ASP A 219 -9.94 -8.25 -14.98
N ASP A 220 -10.10 -9.17 -15.94
CA ASP A 220 -10.71 -10.49 -15.70
C ASP A 220 -9.78 -11.43 -14.92
N GLU A 221 -8.48 -11.44 -15.20
CA GLU A 221 -7.48 -12.19 -14.42
C GLU A 221 -7.33 -11.66 -13.01
N TRP A 222 -7.39 -10.35 -12.82
CA TRP A 222 -7.42 -9.77 -11.48
C TRP A 222 -8.64 -10.26 -10.68
N ARG A 223 -9.82 -10.32 -11.30
CA ARG A 223 -11.02 -10.86 -10.64
C ARG A 223 -10.85 -12.33 -10.25
N LYS A 224 -10.20 -13.14 -11.09
CA LYS A 224 -9.86 -14.53 -10.74
C LYS A 224 -8.91 -14.58 -9.54
N LEU A 225 -7.88 -13.75 -9.52
CA LEU A 225 -6.95 -13.67 -8.37
C LEU A 225 -7.66 -13.27 -7.08
N LEU A 226 -8.63 -12.35 -7.14
CA LEU A 226 -9.45 -11.97 -5.99
C LEU A 226 -10.37 -13.08 -5.49
N ASN A 227 -10.58 -14.15 -6.26
CA ASN A 227 -11.44 -15.27 -5.86
C ASN A 227 -10.65 -16.55 -5.54
N ASP A 228 -9.54 -16.78 -6.22
CA ASP A 228 -8.83 -18.07 -6.26
C ASP A 228 -7.39 -18.01 -5.71
N SER A 229 -7.06 -17.04 -4.84
CA SER A 229 -5.70 -16.86 -4.34
C SER A 229 -5.63 -16.42 -2.86
N CYS A 230 -4.43 -16.06 -2.39
CA CYS A 230 -4.28 -15.46 -1.06
C CYS A 230 -4.97 -14.09 -0.92
N LEU A 231 -5.46 -13.49 -2.02
CA LEU A 231 -6.20 -12.23 -2.01
C LEU A 231 -7.71 -12.40 -1.78
N THR A 232 -8.21 -13.64 -1.66
CA THR A 232 -9.66 -13.91 -1.54
C THR A 232 -10.28 -13.33 -0.28
N ALA A 233 -9.54 -13.31 0.82
CA ALA A 233 -10.07 -12.77 2.07
C ALA A 233 -10.16 -11.23 1.99
N PRO A 234 -11.32 -10.63 2.31
CA PRO A 234 -11.61 -9.22 2.04
C PRO A 234 -10.72 -8.24 2.82
N HIS A 235 -10.12 -8.69 3.94
CA HIS A 235 -9.22 -7.88 4.74
C HIS A 235 -7.82 -7.76 4.13
N VAL A 236 -7.39 -8.64 3.22
CA VAL A 236 -5.98 -8.71 2.78
C VAL A 236 -5.51 -7.41 2.12
N LEU A 237 -6.29 -6.91 1.15
CA LEU A 237 -5.96 -5.64 0.49
C LEU A 237 -6.21 -4.44 1.39
N LYS A 238 -7.18 -4.51 2.31
CA LYS A 238 -7.42 -3.46 3.32
C LYS A 238 -6.22 -3.35 4.26
N ASN A 239 -5.72 -4.48 4.75
CA ASN A 239 -4.54 -4.59 5.60
C ASN A 239 -3.29 -4.10 4.88
N TYR A 240 -3.16 -4.34 3.57
CA TYR A 240 -2.08 -3.77 2.78
C TYR A 240 -2.08 -2.22 2.83
N PHE A 241 -3.23 -1.58 2.60
CA PHE A 241 -3.32 -0.12 2.67
C PHE A 241 -3.20 0.42 4.09
N LEU A 242 -3.78 -0.25 5.09
CA LEU A 242 -3.60 0.09 6.49
C LEU A 242 -2.12 0.00 6.90
N TYR A 243 -1.40 -1.02 6.41
CA TYR A 243 0.03 -1.18 6.63
C TYR A 243 0.80 -0.02 6.01
N LEU A 244 0.51 0.36 4.76
CA LEU A 244 1.15 1.52 4.13
C LEU A 244 0.91 2.78 4.96
N PHE A 245 -0.34 3.06 5.35
CA PHE A 245 -0.71 4.22 6.16
C PHE A 245 0.03 4.26 7.51
N HIS A 246 0.08 3.11 8.18
CA HIS A 246 0.78 2.95 9.43
C HIS A 246 2.28 3.14 9.21
N HIS A 247 2.91 2.26 8.45
CA HIS A 247 4.35 2.21 8.24
C HIS A 247 4.97 3.55 7.80
N THR A 248 4.31 4.29 6.92
CA THR A 248 4.80 5.60 6.43
C THR A 248 4.41 6.78 7.30
N THR A 249 3.64 6.57 8.36
CA THR A 249 3.11 7.61 9.25
C THR A 249 2.26 8.64 8.50
N PHE A 250 1.42 8.16 7.57
CA PHE A 250 0.60 8.98 6.69
C PHE A 250 -0.19 10.05 7.47
N GLY A 251 -0.10 11.30 7.01
CA GLY A 251 -0.81 12.45 7.58
C GLY A 251 -0.33 12.94 8.95
N LEU A 252 0.61 12.23 9.60
CA LEU A 252 1.10 12.62 10.94
C LEU A 252 2.25 13.62 10.88
N LYS A 253 3.18 13.45 9.93
CA LYS A 253 4.35 14.34 9.77
C LYS A 253 4.00 15.61 9.01
N ASP A 254 3.33 15.47 7.87
CA ASP A 254 2.96 16.57 6.98
C ASP A 254 1.71 16.21 6.16
N LEU A 255 0.69 17.07 6.25
CA LEU A 255 -0.55 16.95 5.50
C LEU A 255 -0.44 17.56 4.09
N SER A 256 0.46 18.51 3.87
CA SER A 256 0.63 19.24 2.61
C SER A 256 0.96 18.30 1.44
N HIS A 257 1.73 17.25 1.71
CA HIS A 257 2.09 16.21 0.75
C HIS A 257 1.29 14.91 0.87
N SER A 258 0.28 14.86 1.75
CA SER A 258 -0.48 13.62 2.00
C SER A 258 -1.27 13.17 0.77
N LEU A 259 -1.90 14.08 0.01
CA LEU A 259 -2.60 13.68 -1.22
C LEU A 259 -1.63 13.13 -2.29
N ARG A 260 -0.45 13.74 -2.44
CA ARG A 260 0.60 13.24 -3.34
C ARG A 260 1.10 11.86 -2.91
N THR A 261 1.31 11.68 -1.62
CA THR A 261 1.71 10.40 -1.02
C THR A 261 0.66 9.32 -1.29
N LEU A 262 -0.61 9.68 -1.17
CA LEU A 262 -1.73 8.80 -1.47
C LEU A 262 -1.74 8.36 -2.95
N TYR A 263 -1.48 9.28 -3.87
CA TYR A 263 -1.33 8.93 -5.29
C TYR A 263 -0.18 7.96 -5.54
N TYR A 264 0.95 8.09 -4.85
CA TYR A 264 2.03 7.09 -4.96
C TYR A 264 1.58 5.70 -4.53
N TYR A 265 0.81 5.57 -3.45
CA TYR A 265 0.27 4.25 -3.05
C TYR A 265 -0.65 3.64 -4.10
N PHE A 266 -1.45 4.45 -4.78
CA PHE A 266 -2.33 3.94 -5.84
C PHE A 266 -1.57 3.56 -7.09
N ILE A 267 -0.55 4.32 -7.42
CA ILE A 267 0.35 4.02 -8.52
C ILE A 267 1.06 2.69 -8.23
N ASP A 268 1.64 2.51 -7.05
CA ASP A 268 2.28 1.24 -6.64
C ASP A 268 1.28 0.08 -6.65
N PHE A 269 0.06 0.28 -6.14
CA PHE A 269 -0.99 -0.73 -6.17
C PHE A 269 -1.44 -1.08 -7.60
N PHE A 270 -1.56 -0.08 -8.48
CA PHE A 270 -1.86 -0.28 -9.89
C PHE A 270 -0.80 -1.15 -10.57
N TYR A 271 0.48 -0.94 -10.27
CA TYR A 271 1.56 -1.80 -10.75
C TYR A 271 1.48 -3.21 -10.18
N LEU A 272 1.33 -3.34 -8.86
CA LEU A 272 1.22 -4.64 -8.21
C LEU A 272 0.09 -5.46 -8.84
N LYS A 273 -1.09 -4.84 -8.97
CA LYS A 273 -2.26 -5.43 -9.65
C LYS A 273 -1.95 -5.86 -11.08
N THR A 274 -1.31 -5.00 -11.86
CA THR A 274 -0.97 -5.27 -13.27
C THR A 274 0.03 -6.42 -13.38
N LEU A 275 1.11 -6.40 -12.61
CA LEU A 275 2.15 -7.44 -12.61
C LEU A 275 1.59 -8.80 -12.20
N LEU A 276 0.79 -8.84 -11.14
CA LEU A 276 0.15 -10.08 -10.68
C LEU A 276 -0.81 -10.65 -11.73
N SER A 277 -1.58 -9.77 -12.40
CA SER A 277 -2.52 -10.18 -13.44
C SER A 277 -1.79 -10.77 -14.64
N VAL A 278 -0.70 -10.14 -15.12
CA VAL A 278 0.15 -10.67 -16.20
C VAL A 278 0.77 -12.02 -15.83
N GLN A 279 1.27 -12.15 -14.60
CA GLN A 279 1.80 -13.43 -14.11
C GLN A 279 0.72 -14.52 -14.09
N SER A 280 -0.51 -14.19 -13.71
CA SER A 280 -1.65 -15.11 -13.74
C SER A 280 -1.96 -15.61 -15.15
N VAL A 281 -2.02 -14.69 -16.14
CA VAL A 281 -2.19 -15.04 -17.56
C VAL A 281 -1.16 -16.09 -17.99
N ARG A 282 0.11 -15.88 -17.64
CA ARG A 282 1.22 -16.76 -18.04
C ARG A 282 1.25 -18.09 -17.29
N ALA A 283 0.72 -18.13 -16.07
CA ALA A 283 0.64 -19.35 -15.27
C ALA A 283 -0.56 -20.24 -15.68
N ALA A 284 -1.56 -19.71 -16.38
CA ALA A 284 -2.73 -20.46 -16.86
C ALA A 284 -2.40 -21.77 -17.61
N PRO A 285 -1.43 -21.82 -18.56
CA PRO A 285 -1.04 -23.08 -19.21
C PRO A 285 -0.40 -24.11 -18.26
N TYR A 286 0.21 -23.69 -17.15
CA TYR A 286 0.81 -24.59 -16.16
C TYR A 286 -0.20 -25.15 -15.14
N ARG A 287 -1.29 -24.43 -14.86
CA ARG A 287 -2.39 -24.91 -14.00
C ARG A 287 -3.14 -26.09 -14.62
N LYS A 288 -3.30 -26.14 -15.95
CA LYS A 288 -3.94 -27.27 -16.64
C LYS A 288 -3.17 -28.59 -16.52
N LYS A 289 -1.83 -28.54 -16.43
CA LYS A 289 -0.97 -29.74 -16.31
C LYS A 289 -0.86 -30.33 -14.90
N ARG A 290 -1.34 -29.64 -13.86
CA ARG A 290 -1.34 -30.15 -12.47
C ARG A 290 -2.64 -30.85 -12.06
N PHE A 291 -3.65 -30.84 -12.93
CA PHE A 291 -4.96 -31.48 -12.72
C PHE A 291 -5.32 -32.47 -13.84
N SER A 292 -4.32 -32.92 -14.61
CA SER A 292 -4.39 -33.98 -15.61
C SER A 292 -3.29 -35.00 -15.29
#